data_AF-A0A235IWI2-F1
#
_entry.id   AF-A0A235IWI2-F1
#
_cell.length_a   1.000
_cell.length_b   1.000
_cell.length_c   1.000
_cell.angle_alpha   90.00
_cell.angle_beta   90.00
_cell.angle_gamma   90.00
#
_symmetry.space_group_name_H-M   'P 1'
#
loop_
_entity.id
_entity.type
_entity.pdbx_description
1 polymer ?
#
loop_
_entity_poly.entity_id
_entity_poly.type
_entity_poly.pdbx_seq_one_letter_code
_entity_poly.pdbx_strand_id
1 'polypeptide(L)' 'METFTEIAGKPTRKVADSMLFVGRHDYNFQNRLPYSCVRIDVLDGSPPKFIIRPLVTERVGDEWCNRELEPFVI' A
#
# COMPACT_ATOMS: atom_id res chain seq x y z
N MET A 1 -11.32 3.85 -15.17
CA MET A 1 -9.88 4.13 -15.33
C MET A 1 -9.63 5.45 -14.64
N GLU A 2 -8.67 5.53 -13.71
CA GLU A 2 -8.31 6.82 -13.10
C GLU A 2 -7.78 7.75 -14.19
N THR A 3 -8.31 8.98 -14.23
CA THR A 3 -7.93 9.99 -15.21
C THR A 3 -7.08 11.03 -14.49
N PHE A 4 -5.82 11.17 -14.88
CA PHE A 4 -4.95 12.23 -14.38
C PHE A 4 -5.21 13.50 -15.19
N THR A 5 -5.34 14.64 -14.52
CA THR A 5 -5.45 15.92 -15.22
C THR A 5 -4.18 16.17 -16.03
N GLU A 6 -4.32 16.36 -17.34
CA GLU A 6 -3.22 16.80 -18.17
C GLU A 6 -2.97 18.29 -17.92
N ILE A 7 -1.79 18.60 -17.39
CA ILE A 7 -1.33 19.97 -17.22
C ILE A 7 -0.39 20.27 -18.40
N ALA A 8 -0.68 21.30 -19.18
CA ALA A 8 0.14 21.68 -20.34
C ALA A 8 1.62 21.83 -19.94
N GLY A 9 2.51 21.10 -20.62
CA GLY A 9 3.95 21.06 -20.31
C GLY A 9 4.36 20.18 -19.12
N LYS A 10 3.43 19.48 -18.46
CA LYS A 10 3.70 18.53 -17.36
C LYS A 10 3.00 17.19 -17.64
N PRO A 11 3.62 16.30 -18.44
CA PRO A 11 3.02 15.01 -18.73
C PRO A 11 2.90 14.18 -17.44
N THR A 12 1.69 13.72 -17.15
CA THR A 12 1.43 12.74 -16.08
C THR A 12 1.43 11.34 -16.69
N ARG A 13 2.13 10.41 -16.04
CA ARG A 13 2.17 8.99 -16.45
C ARG A 13 1.87 8.12 -15.24
N LYS A 14 0.96 7.16 -15.41
CA LYS A 14 0.77 6.09 -14.45
C LYS A 14 2.05 5.24 -14.35
N VAL A 15 2.52 4.98 -13.13
CA VAL A 15 3.75 4.20 -12.89
C VAL A 15 3.49 2.85 -12.25
N ALA A 16 2.40 2.71 -11.50
CA ALA A 16 2.02 1.45 -10.86
C ALA A 16 0.53 1.45 -10.48
N ASP A 17 0.01 0.27 -10.20
CA ASP A 17 -1.27 0.02 -9.52
C ASP A 17 -1.01 -0.71 -8.21
N SER A 18 -1.64 -0.26 -7.12
CA SER A 18 -1.63 -1.02 -5.87
C SER A 18 -2.65 -2.14 -5.96
N MET A 19 -2.17 -3.37 -6.19
CA MET A 19 -3.00 -4.57 -6.28
C MET A 19 -3.09 -5.37 -4.98
N LEU A 20 -2.38 -4.94 -3.92
CA LEU A 20 -2.42 -5.60 -2.63
C LEU A 20 -3.75 -5.29 -1.93
N PHE A 21 -4.51 -6.34 -1.64
CA PHE A 21 -5.72 -6.27 -0.84
C PHE A 21 -5.49 -6.95 0.50
N VAL A 22 -5.71 -6.19 1.59
CA VAL A 22 -5.60 -6.69 2.96
C VAL A 22 -7.01 -6.72 3.56
N GLY A 23 -7.60 -7.90 3.57
CA GLY A 23 -8.95 -8.14 4.05
C GLY A 23 -8.99 -8.97 5.33
N ARG A 24 -10.22 -9.22 5.82
CA ARG A 24 -10.45 -10.17 6.91
C ARG A 24 -10.18 -11.59 6.42
N HIS A 25 -9.46 -12.37 7.22
CA HIS A 25 -9.10 -13.75 6.88
C HIS A 25 -10.04 -14.79 7.51
N ASP A 26 -10.85 -14.42 8.52
CA ASP A 26 -11.58 -15.39 9.35
C ASP A 26 -13.09 -15.09 9.46
N TYR A 27 -13.92 -16.14 9.51
CA TYR A 27 -15.39 -16.07 9.65
C TYR A 27 -15.87 -16.06 11.12
N ASN A 28 -14.99 -16.35 12.08
CA ASN A 28 -15.37 -16.63 13.47
C ASN A 28 -15.09 -15.47 14.45
N PHE A 29 -16.13 -15.09 15.20
CA PHE A 29 -16.28 -14.39 16.50
C PHE A 29 -15.24 -13.39 17.04
N GLN A 30 -13.94 -13.50 16.75
CA GLN A 30 -12.98 -12.45 17.06
C GLN A 30 -13.01 -11.40 15.95
N ASN A 31 -13.48 -10.20 16.27
CA ASN A 31 -13.47 -9.05 15.37
C ASN A 31 -12.02 -8.64 15.08
N ARG A 32 -11.37 -9.33 14.14
CA ARG A 32 -10.12 -8.85 13.54
C ARG A 32 -10.46 -7.65 12.67
N LEU A 33 -9.94 -6.49 13.04
CA LEU A 33 -10.08 -5.25 12.29
C LEU A 33 -8.73 -4.97 11.60
N PRO A 34 -8.60 -5.26 10.29
CA PRO A 34 -7.39 -4.96 9.56
C PRO A 34 -7.31 -3.46 9.25
N TYR A 35 -6.16 -2.87 9.53
CA TYR A 35 -5.78 -1.51 9.13
C TYR A 35 -4.56 -1.62 8.23
N SER A 36 -4.62 -0.96 7.08
CA SER A 36 -3.52 -0.98 6.13
C SER A 36 -3.26 0.39 5.52
N CYS A 37 -2.00 0.62 5.19
CA CYS A 37 -1.57 1.71 4.35
C CYS A 37 -0.32 1.30 3.56
N VAL A 38 0.10 2.15 2.63
CA VAL A 38 1.36 1.97 1.89
C VAL A 38 2.27 3.15 2.18
N ARG A 39 3.52 2.84 2.55
CA ARG A 39 4.61 3.82 2.57
C ARG A 39 5.42 3.64 1.29
N ILE A 40 5.71 4.76 0.61
CA ILE A 40 6.52 4.79 -0.60
C ILE A 40 7.78 5.61 -0.30
N ASP A 41 8.94 4.98 -0.39
CA ASP A 41 10.22 5.69 -0.33
C ASP A 41 10.75 5.89 -1.75
N VAL A 42 11.01 7.15 -2.10
CA VAL A 42 11.52 7.53 -3.42
C VAL A 42 13.04 7.48 -3.39
N LEU A 43 13.62 6.70 -4.30
CA LEU A 43 15.06 6.61 -4.49
C LEU A 43 15.49 7.41 -5.72
N ASP A 44 16.78 7.63 -5.83
CA ASP A 44 17.41 8.20 -7.02
C ASP A 44 17.26 7.27 -8.24
N GLY A 45 17.24 7.88 -9.43
CA GLY A 45 17.09 7.18 -10.71
C GLY A 45 16.36 8.00 -11.77
N SER A 46 16.48 7.57 -13.02
CA SER A 46 15.71 8.11 -14.15
C SER A 46 15.22 6.95 -15.03
N PRO A 47 13.97 6.47 -14.86
CA PRO A 47 12.95 6.97 -13.93
C PRO A 47 13.30 6.70 -12.45
N PRO A 48 12.72 7.44 -11.50
CA PRO A 48 12.92 7.20 -10.07
C PRO A 48 12.49 5.77 -9.70
N LYS A 49 13.21 5.16 -8.77
CA LYS A 49 12.85 3.85 -8.19
C LYS A 49 12.06 4.05 -6.91
N PHE A 50 11.19 3.11 -6.58
CA PHE A 50 10.35 3.19 -5.39
C PHE A 50 10.53 1.95 -4.52
N ILE A 51 10.78 2.14 -3.22
CA ILE A 51 10.60 1.07 -2.24
C ILE A 51 9.15 1.15 -1.76
N ILE A 52 8.39 0.09 -2.04
CA ILE A 52 7.02 -0.07 -1.57
C ILE A 52 7.05 -0.83 -0.26
N ARG A 53 6.52 -0.22 0.79
CA ARG A 53 6.42 -0.79 2.14
C ARG A 53 4.96 -0.90 2.54
N PRO A 54 4.33 -2.06 2.35
CA PRO A 54 2.99 -2.29 2.87
C PRO A 54 3.03 -2.34 4.39
N LEU A 55 2.17 -1.57 5.05
CA LEU A 55 2.04 -1.56 6.49
C LEU A 55 0.68 -2.15 6.84
N VAL A 56 0.68 -3.23 7.62
CA VAL A 56 -0.54 -3.91 8.05
C VAL A 56 -0.49 -4.12 9.55
N THR A 57 -1.59 -3.76 10.21
CA THR A 57 -1.82 -4.11 11.61
C THR A 57 -3.25 -4.60 11.76
N GLU A 58 -3.45 -5.53 12.67
CA GLU A 58 -4.77 -6.05 13.01
C GLU A 58 -5.05 -5.73 14.47
N ARG A 59 -6.24 -5.19 14.74
CA ARG A 59 -6.75 -5.15 16.12
C ARG A 59 -7.54 -6.43 16.39
N VAL A 60 -7.13 -7.18 17.42
CA VAL A 60 -7.78 -8.41 17.87
C VAL A 60 -8.22 -8.20 19.32
N GLY A 61 -9.51 -7.88 19.52
CA GLY A 61 -9.97 -7.40 20.83
C GLY A 61 -9.32 -6.05 21.17
N ASP A 62 -8.53 -6.02 22.25
CA ASP A 62 -7.80 -4.82 22.70
C ASP A 62 -6.29 -4.89 22.41
N GLU A 63 -5.85 -5.91 21.69
CA GLU A 63 -4.45 -6.09 21.31
C GLU A 63 -4.21 -5.67 19.85
N TRP A 64 -3.04 -5.09 19.61
CA TRP A 64 -2.54 -4.76 18.27
C TRP A 64 -1.54 -5.82 17.83
N CYS A 65 -1.81 -6.44 16.69
CA CYS A 65 -0.95 -7.44 16.07
C CYS A 65 -0.39 -6.88 14.77
N ASN A 66 0.92 -6.61 14.72
CA ASN A 66 1.55 -6.18 13.49
C ASN A 66 1.75 -7.37 12.55
N ARG A 67 1.43 -7.17 11.28
CA ARG A 67 1.79 -8.08 10.18
C ARG A 67 2.75 -7.33 9.26
N GLU A 68 4.02 -7.68 9.36
CA GLU A 68 5.01 -7.15 8.44
C GLU A 68 4.89 -7.87 7.10
N LEU A 69 4.81 -7.09 6.03
CA LEU A 69 4.93 -7.56 4.67
C LEU A 69 6.28 -7.08 4.14
N GLU A 70 6.99 -7.98 3.45
CA GLU A 70 8.30 -7.67 2.92
C GLU A 70 8.24 -6.49 1.93
N PRO A 71 9.09 -5.46 2.10
CA PRO A 71 9.22 -4.40 1.13
C PRO A 71 9.72 -4.90 -0.22
N PHE A 72 9.29 -4.24 -1.29
CA PHE A 72 9.76 -4.55 -2.65
C PHE A 72 10.06 -3.28 -3.45
N VAL A 73 10.90 -3.41 -4.47
CA VAL A 73 11.33 -2.29 -5.32
C VAL A 73 10.64 -2.36 -6.68
N ILE A 74 10.14 -1.23 -7.17
CA ILE A 74 9.64 -1.04 -8.53
C ILE A 74 10.34 0.11 -9.23
#